data_AF-A0A498LT85-F1
#
_entry.id   AF-A0A498LT85-F1
#
_cell.length_a   1.000
_cell.length_b   1.000
_cell.length_c   1.000
_cell.angle_alpha   90.00
_cell.angle_beta   90.00
_cell.angle_gamma   90.00
#
_symmetry.space_group_name_H-M   'P 1'
#
loop_
_entity.id
_entity.type
_entity.pdbx_description
1 polymer ?
#
loop_
_entity_poly.entity_id
_entity_poly.type
_entity_poly.pdbx_seq_one_letter_code
_entity_poly.pdbx_strand_id
1 'polypeptide(L)'
;MKHTSSTLVLSSKVFLHSFTSNGVKAPRTTGSGSQGTVIERQRKPLPQDSQKAKEKADLAECQKQFRVAPVPEHISKPLYDDLIHEQERLRKEGREQRRDFLLTMQKPFRFHKREEKKQERLKEEMASANKSEKTEPVCVRKPIPKAISDPRFSERLKEQEQQRKIRIHLRAQETLKASSAPIQRQEPSADRQTRSAQTSKSKMLGYLEQKLSFRPKTNAAVPDFDKLYQAFQQKAMEARERRDVTQCKPFQLRTSTLQPHHRSPENTQESTDKTDLKRSSSFGGLTSLSMDTLPTYITDAARKRSMAVRRSLELKDLEQQENAKWMKQHRIKSQAMSRAVAMRAKAMDPHKSLKEVYQEKLKQHRQADLERMKDYQRELKEIKTRVTARPYLFEQVSQKNAKNHAERRYRDTLEQAGLDENFVRSKGETNKAIHVDSESTDEDHYSTESETQKRLFELDPALLTLFSYSTNCGVAPECLSSPEFLEHVTKVVGESLLYMLQSSLGPAYTTALRQAWLNMYSIVVSAMTRGWAKNGEHKSN
;
A
#
# COMPACT_ATOMS: atom_id res chain seq x y z
N MET A 1 4.46 55.32 38.33
CA MET A 1 5.16 54.08 37.90
C MET A 1 4.48 53.57 36.65
N LYS A 2 5.22 53.52 35.54
CA LYS A 2 4.69 53.36 34.18
C LYS A 2 4.57 51.86 33.88
N HIS A 3 3.36 51.37 33.68
CA HIS A 3 3.13 50.00 33.19
C HIS A 3 3.29 49.98 31.67
N THR A 4 4.38 49.36 31.19
CA THR A 4 4.61 49.09 29.77
C THR A 4 3.96 47.75 29.41
N SER A 5 2.80 47.79 28.76
CA SER A 5 2.23 46.60 28.11
C SER A 5 3.02 46.29 26.83
N SER A 6 3.86 45.27 26.89
CA SER A 6 4.62 44.76 25.74
C SER A 6 3.76 43.77 24.95
N THR A 7 3.07 44.27 23.93
CA THR A 7 2.29 43.49 22.95
C THR A 7 3.26 42.74 22.03
N LEU A 8 3.40 41.42 22.18
CA LEU A 8 4.19 40.60 21.24
C LEU A 8 3.38 40.34 19.97
N VAL A 9 3.72 41.09 18.92
CA VAL A 9 3.31 40.85 17.53
C VAL A 9 4.01 39.59 17.04
N LEU A 10 3.26 38.54 16.71
CA LEU A 10 3.79 37.40 15.95
C LEU A 10 4.15 37.86 14.54
N SER A 11 5.43 38.15 14.32
CA SER A 11 5.99 38.35 12.99
C SER A 11 6.25 36.98 12.36
N SER A 12 5.44 36.58 11.39
CA SER A 12 5.74 35.46 10.49
C SER A 12 6.97 35.82 9.66
N LYS A 13 8.14 35.36 10.10
CA LYS A 13 9.39 35.50 9.35
C LYS A 13 9.42 34.44 8.26
N VAL A 14 8.88 34.80 7.10
CA VAL A 14 9.05 34.04 5.86
C VAL A 14 10.54 34.13 5.49
N PHE A 15 11.25 33.01 5.52
CA PHE A 15 12.62 32.93 5.01
C PHE A 15 12.58 33.11 3.49
N LEU A 16 12.69 34.35 3.04
CA LEU A 16 13.09 34.68 1.67
C LEU A 16 14.57 34.34 1.55
N HIS A 17 14.89 33.29 0.79
CA HIS A 17 16.25 33.13 0.26
C HIS A 17 16.48 34.23 -0.79
N SER A 18 17.21 35.26 -0.38
CA SER A 18 17.85 36.20 -1.30
C SER A 18 19.00 35.47 -1.99
N PHE A 19 18.79 35.06 -3.24
CA PHE A 19 19.90 34.74 -4.13
C PHE A 19 20.56 36.08 -4.51
N THR A 20 21.74 36.32 -3.95
CA THR A 20 22.64 37.39 -4.40
C THR A 20 23.17 36.99 -5.78
N SER A 21 22.59 37.61 -6.81
CA SER A 21 23.11 37.59 -8.18
C SER A 21 24.41 38.40 -8.21
N ASN A 22 25.55 37.70 -8.14
CA ASN A 22 26.83 38.29 -8.55
C ASN A 22 26.81 38.46 -10.07
N GLY A 23 26.86 39.72 -10.50
CA GLY A 23 26.71 40.14 -11.87
C GLY A 23 27.79 39.58 -12.80
N VAL A 24 27.33 39.06 -13.93
CA VAL A 24 28.14 38.92 -15.14
C VAL A 24 27.41 39.68 -16.24
N LYS A 25 27.93 40.87 -16.58
CA LYS A 25 27.53 41.63 -17.77
C LYS A 25 28.00 40.87 -19.01
N ALA A 26 27.07 40.34 -19.79
CA ALA A 26 27.34 39.89 -21.16
C ALA A 26 27.04 41.03 -22.16
N PRO A 27 27.83 41.17 -23.24
CA PRO A 27 27.75 42.31 -24.15
C PRO A 27 26.50 42.26 -25.02
N ARG A 28 25.88 43.43 -25.19
CA ARG A 28 24.73 43.67 -26.05
C ARG A 28 25.19 43.61 -27.51
N THR A 29 24.74 42.61 -28.25
CA THR A 29 24.73 42.65 -29.71
C THR A 29 23.49 43.42 -30.17
N THR A 30 23.69 44.63 -30.65
CA THR A 30 22.67 45.44 -31.32
C THR A 30 22.34 44.82 -32.67
N GLY A 31 21.31 43.97 -32.72
CA GLY A 31 20.65 43.58 -33.97
C GLY A 31 19.64 44.64 -34.36
N SER A 32 20.09 45.69 -35.05
CA SER A 32 19.22 46.67 -35.70
C SER A 32 18.46 46.00 -36.83
N GLY A 33 17.14 46.04 -36.78
CA GLY A 33 16.27 45.54 -37.83
C GLY A 33 16.42 46.35 -39.11
N SER A 34 16.86 45.71 -40.18
CA SER A 34 16.71 46.22 -41.54
C SER A 34 15.51 45.52 -42.17
N GLN A 35 14.45 46.30 -42.40
CA GLN A 35 13.40 45.90 -43.34
C GLN A 35 14.03 45.67 -44.72
N GLY A 36 13.67 44.55 -45.35
CA GLY A 36 13.98 44.32 -46.75
C GLY A 36 13.13 45.26 -47.60
N THR A 37 13.75 46.33 -48.09
CA THR A 37 13.29 47.03 -49.29
C THR A 37 14.25 46.68 -50.42
N VAL A 38 13.69 46.11 -51.48
CA VAL A 38 14.37 45.75 -52.73
C VAL A 38 14.91 47.03 -53.36
N ILE A 39 16.24 47.20 -53.39
CA ILE A 39 16.90 48.12 -54.32
C ILE A 39 18.15 47.42 -54.86
N GLU A 40 18.04 47.02 -56.13
CA GLU A 40 19.12 46.57 -56.98
C GLU A 40 20.18 47.68 -57.10
N ARG A 41 21.42 47.40 -56.68
CA ARG A 41 22.56 48.29 -56.93
C ARG A 41 23.75 47.47 -57.40
N GLN A 42 24.14 47.73 -58.64
CA GLN A 42 25.28 47.12 -59.32
C GLN A 42 26.60 47.34 -58.56
N ARG A 43 27.42 46.29 -58.50
CA ARG A 43 28.76 46.31 -57.88
C ARG A 43 29.79 46.90 -58.87
N LYS A 44 30.47 47.98 -58.46
CA LYS A 44 31.81 48.31 -58.99
C LYS A 44 32.88 47.76 -58.03
N PRO A 45 34.02 47.22 -58.50
CA PRO A 45 35.07 46.70 -57.62
C PRO A 45 35.86 47.85 -56.94
N LEU A 46 36.20 47.68 -55.65
CA LEU A 46 37.10 48.58 -54.89
C LEU A 46 38.56 48.08 -54.96
N PRO A 47 39.57 48.96 -54.78
CA PRO A 47 40.95 48.78 -55.23
C PRO A 47 41.84 47.89 -54.34
N GLN A 48 42.91 47.36 -54.95
CA GLN A 48 43.82 46.30 -54.48
C GLN A 48 44.54 46.59 -53.15
N ASP A 49 44.70 47.85 -52.74
CA ASP A 49 45.44 48.19 -51.51
C ASP A 49 44.72 47.77 -50.22
N SER A 50 43.39 47.65 -50.28
CA SER A 50 42.57 47.20 -49.17
C SER A 50 42.67 45.68 -48.91
N GLN A 51 43.13 44.89 -49.89
CA GLN A 51 43.33 43.45 -49.75
C GLN A 51 44.64 43.15 -49.01
N LYS A 52 45.72 43.87 -49.33
CA LYS A 52 47.03 43.68 -48.68
C LYS A 52 47.02 44.00 -47.18
N ALA A 53 46.19 44.97 -46.76
CA ALA A 53 46.03 45.30 -45.34
C ALA A 53 45.27 44.20 -44.59
N LYS A 54 44.28 43.56 -45.23
CA LYS A 54 43.54 42.43 -44.66
C LYS A 54 44.43 41.20 -44.54
N GLU A 55 45.17 40.86 -45.59
CA GLU A 55 46.11 39.72 -45.58
C GLU A 55 47.17 39.85 -44.47
N LYS A 56 47.68 41.07 -44.21
CA LYS A 56 48.60 41.32 -43.09
C LYS A 56 47.93 41.15 -41.71
N ALA A 57 46.66 41.56 -41.57
CA ALA A 57 45.91 41.35 -40.35
C ALA A 57 45.60 39.85 -40.13
N ASP A 58 45.27 39.12 -41.18
CA ASP A 58 44.97 37.69 -41.15
C ASP A 58 46.23 36.88 -40.78
N LEU A 59 47.40 37.25 -41.32
CA LEU A 59 48.68 36.62 -40.94
C LEU A 59 49.07 36.91 -39.48
N ALA A 60 48.73 38.09 -38.95
CA ALA A 60 48.95 38.42 -37.54
C ALA A 60 48.01 37.63 -36.61
N GLU A 61 46.77 37.37 -37.04
CA GLU A 61 45.83 36.54 -36.29
C GLU A 61 46.24 35.06 -36.28
N CYS A 62 46.78 34.53 -37.39
CA CYS A 62 47.30 33.16 -37.47
C CYS A 62 48.56 32.91 -36.61
N GLN A 63 49.31 33.95 -36.25
CA GLN A 63 50.46 33.83 -35.34
C GLN A 63 50.06 33.73 -33.86
N LYS A 64 48.78 33.92 -33.53
CA LYS A 64 48.27 33.82 -32.16
C LYS A 64 48.08 32.36 -31.77
N GLN A 65 49.00 31.81 -30.96
CA GLN A 65 48.85 30.45 -30.45
C GLN A 65 47.62 30.34 -29.53
N PHE A 66 46.67 29.49 -29.91
CA PHE A 66 45.45 29.27 -29.16
C PHE A 66 45.77 28.57 -27.84
N ARG A 67 45.61 29.29 -26.73
CA ARG A 67 45.67 28.71 -25.38
C ARG A 67 44.26 28.59 -24.84
N VAL A 68 43.93 27.40 -24.34
CA VAL A 68 42.64 27.13 -23.69
C VAL A 68 42.55 27.99 -22.42
N ALA A 69 41.44 28.71 -22.25
CA ALA A 69 41.17 29.44 -21.02
C ALA A 69 41.12 28.44 -19.84
N PRO A 70 41.73 28.74 -18.69
CA PRO A 70 41.73 27.82 -17.55
C PRO A 70 40.30 27.50 -17.13
N VAL A 71 40.08 26.24 -16.73
CA VAL A 71 38.75 25.75 -16.35
C VAL A 71 38.21 26.59 -15.17
N PRO A 72 36.96 27.08 -15.25
CA PRO A 72 36.36 27.87 -14.18
C PRO A 72 36.47 27.21 -12.80
N GLU A 73 36.85 28.01 -11.81
CA GLU A 73 37.19 27.56 -10.44
C GLU A 73 36.04 26.82 -9.72
N HIS A 74 34.78 27.13 -10.08
CA HIS A 74 33.60 26.49 -9.52
C HIS A 74 33.45 25.01 -9.91
N ILE A 75 34.18 24.54 -10.93
CA ILE A 75 34.22 23.14 -11.34
C ILE A 75 35.24 22.35 -10.49
N SER A 76 36.23 23.03 -9.92
CA SER A 76 37.27 22.43 -9.07
C SER A 76 36.92 22.39 -7.58
N LYS A 77 35.93 23.16 -7.12
CA LYS A 77 35.50 23.19 -5.71
C LYS A 77 34.39 22.17 -5.46
N PRO A 78 34.48 21.29 -4.45
CA PRO A 78 33.45 20.30 -4.13
C PRO A 78 32.24 20.94 -3.42
N LEU A 79 31.52 21.82 -4.12
CA LEU A 79 30.40 22.61 -3.57
C LEU A 79 29.22 21.76 -3.05
N TYR A 80 29.16 20.50 -3.44
CA TYR A 80 28.09 19.57 -3.05
C TYR A 80 28.15 19.23 -1.56
N ASP A 81 29.34 19.04 -1.00
CA ASP A 81 29.50 18.65 0.39
C ASP A 81 29.10 19.80 1.33
N ASP A 82 29.49 21.03 0.97
CA ASP A 82 29.08 22.25 1.67
C ASP A 82 27.56 22.44 1.63
N LEU A 83 26.94 22.22 0.47
CA LEU A 83 25.49 22.29 0.30
C LEU A 83 24.76 21.26 1.18
N ILE A 84 25.29 20.04 1.28
CA ILE A 84 24.75 19.00 2.16
C ILE A 84 24.87 19.40 3.62
N HIS A 85 26.03 19.91 4.04
CA HIS A 85 26.26 20.31 5.43
C HIS A 85 25.33 21.45 5.86
N GLU A 86 25.12 22.44 5.00
CA GLU A 86 24.16 23.52 5.29
C GLU A 86 22.71 23.00 5.39
N GLN A 87 22.29 22.12 4.48
CA GLN A 87 20.96 21.52 4.55
C GLN A 87 20.78 20.66 5.81
N GLU A 88 21.82 19.94 6.24
CA GLU A 88 21.77 19.15 7.46
C GLU A 88 21.70 20.03 8.71
N ARG A 89 22.41 21.17 8.72
CA ARG A 89 22.29 22.19 9.77
C ARG A 89 20.85 22.73 9.87
N LEU A 90 20.26 23.13 8.74
CA LEU A 90 18.87 23.62 8.71
C LEU A 90 17.87 22.55 9.18
N ARG A 91 18.09 21.27 8.81
CA ARG A 91 17.27 20.14 9.30
C ARG A 91 17.44 19.90 10.81
N LYS A 92 18.61 20.17 11.38
CA LYS A 92 18.84 20.07 12.83
C LYS A 92 18.12 21.21 13.56
N GLU A 93 18.29 22.44 13.09
CA GLU A 93 17.64 23.63 13.67
C GLU A 93 16.11 23.52 13.64
N GLY A 94 15.52 23.06 12.54
CA GLY A 94 14.08 22.83 12.46
C GLY A 94 13.57 21.76 13.45
N ARG A 95 14.39 20.73 13.72
CA ARG A 95 14.06 19.71 14.74
C ARG A 95 14.14 20.27 16.15
N GLU A 96 15.16 21.08 16.44
CA GLU A 96 15.33 21.74 17.74
C GLU A 96 14.21 22.73 18.01
N GLN A 97 13.88 23.60 17.05
CA GLN A 97 12.76 24.54 17.17
C GLN A 97 11.42 23.83 17.41
N ARG A 98 11.18 22.70 16.73
CA ARG A 98 9.97 21.90 16.96
C ARG A 98 10.00 21.21 18.33
N ARG A 99 11.15 20.71 18.78
CA ARG A 99 11.31 20.13 20.11
C ARG A 99 11.00 21.17 21.18
N ASP A 100 11.59 22.36 21.08
CA ASP A 100 11.42 23.43 22.05
C ASP A 100 9.98 23.95 22.03
N PHE A 101 9.35 24.08 20.86
CA PHE A 101 7.93 24.38 20.75
C PHE A 101 7.06 23.35 21.46
N LEU A 102 7.31 22.05 21.26
CA LEU A 102 6.57 20.99 21.95
C LEU A 102 6.76 21.05 23.47
N LEU A 103 7.97 21.34 23.95
CA LEU A 103 8.24 21.55 25.38
C LEU A 103 7.50 22.77 25.93
N THR A 104 7.39 23.87 25.18
CA THR A 104 6.60 25.04 25.61
C THR A 104 5.09 24.78 25.62
N MET A 105 4.60 23.91 24.72
CA MET A 105 3.19 23.50 24.68
C MET A 105 2.82 22.48 25.76
N GLN A 106 3.82 21.76 26.29
CA GLN A 106 3.64 20.84 27.41
C GLN A 106 3.32 21.66 28.66
N LYS A 107 2.04 21.71 29.05
CA LYS A 107 1.65 22.20 30.37
C LYS A 107 2.12 21.18 31.41
N PRO A 108 3.12 21.47 32.24
CA PRO A 108 3.57 20.51 33.23
C PRO A 108 2.41 20.25 34.19
N PHE A 109 1.99 18.99 34.29
CA PHE A 109 1.12 18.55 35.37
C PHE A 109 1.77 18.95 36.70
N ARG A 110 1.00 19.18 37.77
CA ARG A 110 1.55 19.49 39.12
C ARG A 110 2.57 18.44 39.62
N PHE A 111 2.68 17.31 38.93
CA PHE A 111 3.69 16.27 39.11
C PHE A 111 5.07 16.63 38.54
N HIS A 112 5.19 17.40 37.44
CA HIS A 112 6.50 17.70 36.84
C HIS A 112 7.37 18.57 37.75
N LYS A 113 6.79 19.62 38.38
CA LYS A 113 7.49 20.40 39.42
C LYS A 113 7.87 19.56 40.64
N ARG A 114 7.05 18.56 40.99
CA ARG A 114 7.35 17.60 42.07
C ARG A 114 8.49 16.67 41.67
N GLU A 115 8.52 16.23 40.41
CA GLU A 115 9.53 15.33 39.87
C GLU A 115 10.86 16.03 39.60
N GLU A 116 10.85 17.26 39.09
CA GLU A 116 12.02 18.14 38.97
C GLU A 116 12.60 18.42 40.35
N LYS A 117 11.78 18.83 41.34
CA LYS A 117 12.23 19.02 42.72
C LYS A 117 12.75 17.72 43.35
N LYS A 118 12.17 16.56 43.00
CA LYS A 118 12.67 15.25 43.44
C LYS A 118 13.99 14.91 42.74
N GLN A 119 14.16 15.24 41.47
CA GLN A 119 15.41 15.04 40.73
C GLN A 119 16.51 16.00 41.19
N GLU A 120 16.19 17.25 41.52
CA GLU A 120 17.09 18.22 42.15
C GLU A 120 17.53 17.70 43.51
N ARG A 121 16.58 17.24 44.36
CA ARG A 121 16.91 16.59 45.63
C ARG A 121 17.80 15.37 45.47
N LEU A 122 17.53 14.52 44.48
CA LEU A 122 18.38 13.35 44.19
C LEU A 122 19.77 13.77 43.66
N LYS A 123 19.87 14.86 42.88
CA LYS A 123 21.16 15.41 42.42
C LYS A 123 21.93 16.07 43.56
N GLU A 124 21.24 16.75 44.47
CA GLU A 124 21.79 17.34 45.69
C GLU A 124 22.23 16.25 46.69
N GLU A 125 21.44 15.19 46.86
CA GLU A 125 21.78 13.99 47.65
C GLU A 125 22.96 13.22 47.03
N MET A 126 23.00 13.06 45.70
CA MET A 126 24.15 12.45 45.00
C MET A 126 25.41 13.35 45.05
N ALA A 127 25.23 14.67 45.09
CA ALA A 127 26.33 15.62 45.27
C ALA A 127 26.83 15.66 46.73
N SER A 128 25.94 15.49 47.72
CA SER A 128 26.28 15.46 49.15
C SER A 128 26.78 14.09 49.63
N ALA A 129 26.36 12.99 48.98
CA ALA A 129 26.82 11.62 49.27
C ALA A 129 28.31 11.37 48.92
N ASN A 130 28.97 12.31 48.25
CA ASN A 130 30.42 12.26 48.06
C ASN A 130 31.24 12.67 49.31
N LYS A 131 30.61 12.75 50.50
CA LYS A 131 31.29 13.07 51.78
C LYS A 131 30.91 12.19 52.99
N SER A 132 30.14 11.13 52.85
CA SER A 132 29.89 10.23 53.99
C SER A 132 29.86 8.77 53.59
N GLU A 133 30.50 7.97 54.45
CA GLU A 133 30.71 6.53 54.32
C GLU A 133 29.43 5.73 54.06
N LYS A 134 29.65 4.59 53.40
CA LYS A 134 28.67 3.64 52.88
C LYS A 134 27.68 3.18 53.95
N THR A 135 26.39 3.46 53.73
CA THR A 135 25.30 2.60 54.21
C THR A 135 24.22 2.55 53.13
N GLU A 136 24.14 1.43 52.42
CA GLU A 136 23.15 1.17 51.36
C GLU A 136 21.74 1.00 51.97
N PRO A 137 20.72 1.78 51.56
CA PRO A 137 19.34 1.44 51.81
C PRO A 137 18.88 0.39 50.79
N VAL A 138 18.41 -0.74 51.29
CA VAL A 138 17.84 -1.86 50.53
C VAL A 138 16.65 -1.36 49.68
N CYS A 139 16.91 -1.06 48.42
CA CYS A 139 15.88 -0.88 47.39
C CYS A 139 15.87 -2.15 46.53
N VAL A 140 14.83 -2.96 46.67
CA VAL A 140 14.61 -4.17 45.87
C VAL A 140 14.22 -3.76 44.46
N ARG A 141 15.20 -3.34 43.66
CA ARG A 141 15.13 -3.36 42.19
C ARG A 141 16.04 -4.49 41.75
N LYS A 142 15.51 -5.41 40.95
CA LYS A 142 16.32 -6.47 40.35
C LYS A 142 17.54 -5.81 39.69
N PRO A 143 18.77 -6.06 40.18
CA PRO A 143 19.94 -5.43 39.61
C PRO A 143 20.02 -5.87 38.16
N ILE A 144 20.34 -4.92 37.27
CA ILE A 144 20.60 -5.24 35.87
C ILE A 144 21.66 -6.35 35.88
N PRO A 145 21.42 -7.47 35.17
CA PRO A 145 22.38 -8.57 35.14
C PRO A 145 23.78 -8.06 34.86
N LYS A 146 24.76 -8.45 35.68
CA LYS A 146 26.16 -7.96 35.58
C LYS A 146 26.74 -8.13 34.16
N ALA A 147 26.21 -9.08 33.38
CA ALA A 147 26.53 -9.29 31.97
C ALA A 147 26.19 -8.11 31.02
N ILE A 148 25.24 -7.25 31.37
CA ILE A 148 24.83 -6.07 30.57
C ILE A 148 25.56 -4.81 31.06
N SER A 149 25.99 -4.79 32.32
CA SER A 149 26.72 -3.66 32.92
C SER A 149 28.24 -3.72 32.69
N ASP A 150 28.75 -4.80 32.10
CA ASP A 150 30.16 -4.95 31.74
C ASP A 150 30.51 -3.96 30.61
N PRO A 151 31.50 -3.05 30.79
CA PRO A 151 31.94 -2.12 29.74
C PRO A 151 32.21 -2.81 28.40
N ARG A 152 32.67 -4.07 28.44
CA ARG A 152 32.91 -4.90 27.24
C ARG A 152 31.65 -5.15 26.40
N PHE A 153 30.47 -5.21 27.04
CA PHE A 153 29.20 -5.37 26.31
C PHE A 153 28.87 -4.11 25.51
N SER A 154 29.14 -2.93 26.08
CA SER A 154 28.94 -1.64 25.39
C SER A 154 29.90 -1.47 24.20
N GLU A 155 31.14 -1.95 24.34
CA GLU A 155 32.14 -1.96 23.27
C GLU A 155 31.71 -2.92 22.15
N ARG A 156 31.26 -4.13 22.50
CA ARG A 156 30.74 -5.11 21.53
C ARG A 156 29.54 -4.56 20.75
N LEU A 157 28.67 -3.78 21.40
CA LEU A 157 27.53 -3.16 20.72
C LEU A 157 27.99 -2.09 19.70
N LYS A 158 29.00 -1.30 20.05
CA LYS A 158 29.61 -0.30 19.14
C LYS A 158 30.31 -0.99 17.97
N GLU A 159 31.02 -2.08 18.23
CA GLU A 159 31.66 -2.90 17.21
C GLU A 159 30.63 -3.50 16.25
N GLN A 160 29.53 -4.05 16.77
CA GLN A 160 28.43 -4.57 15.95
C GLN A 160 27.78 -3.49 15.08
N GLU A 161 27.62 -2.26 15.59
CA GLU A 161 27.09 -1.15 14.79
C GLU A 161 28.10 -0.70 13.71
N GLN A 162 29.40 -0.73 14.00
CA GLN A 162 30.44 -0.50 12.98
C GLN A 162 30.41 -1.58 11.89
N GLN A 163 30.33 -2.86 12.27
CA GLN A 163 30.18 -3.98 11.34
C GLN A 163 28.87 -3.88 10.53
N ARG A 164 27.80 -3.36 11.12
CA ARG A 164 26.54 -3.08 10.41
C ARG A 164 26.73 -1.98 9.36
N LYS A 165 27.41 -0.88 9.71
CA LYS A 165 27.74 0.22 8.79
C LYS A 165 28.61 -0.25 7.63
N ILE A 166 29.63 -1.07 7.91
CA ILE A 166 30.51 -1.66 6.88
C ILE A 166 29.68 -2.52 5.91
N ARG A 167 28.79 -3.39 6.43
CA ARG A 167 27.91 -4.21 5.58
C ARG A 167 26.96 -3.39 4.71
N ILE A 168 26.39 -2.32 5.25
CA ILE A 168 25.51 -1.41 4.50
C ILE A 168 26.31 -0.71 3.39
N HIS A 169 27.50 -0.23 3.70
CA HIS A 169 28.36 0.44 2.73
C HIS A 169 28.81 -0.52 1.61
N LEU A 170 29.22 -1.74 1.97
CA LEU A 170 29.59 -2.79 1.02
C LEU A 170 28.43 -3.14 0.09
N ARG A 171 27.23 -3.37 0.66
CA ARG A 171 26.00 -3.61 -0.12
C ARG A 171 25.69 -2.45 -1.07
N ALA A 172 25.83 -1.20 -0.62
CA ALA A 172 25.61 -0.03 -1.45
C ALA A 172 26.60 0.03 -2.61
N GLN A 173 27.88 -0.27 -2.36
CA GLN A 173 28.92 -0.30 -3.38
C GLN A 173 28.70 -1.44 -4.39
N GLU A 174 28.31 -2.62 -3.95
CA GLU A 174 27.94 -3.74 -4.82
C GLU A 174 26.73 -3.40 -5.69
N THR A 175 25.71 -2.76 -5.11
CA THR A 175 24.52 -2.29 -5.84
C THR A 175 24.91 -1.24 -6.88
N LEU A 176 25.85 -0.34 -6.57
CA LEU A 176 26.38 0.64 -7.52
C LEU A 176 27.19 -0.02 -8.63
N LYS A 177 28.03 -1.00 -8.32
CA LYS A 177 28.81 -1.76 -9.31
C LYS A 177 27.90 -2.60 -10.23
N ALA A 178 26.87 -3.23 -9.67
CA ALA A 178 25.89 -4.03 -10.41
C ALA A 178 24.94 -3.17 -11.26
N SER A 179 24.66 -1.94 -10.84
CA SER A 179 23.87 -0.98 -11.64
C SER A 179 24.73 -0.12 -12.58
N SER A 180 26.05 -0.25 -12.53
CA SER A 180 26.96 0.35 -13.50
C SER A 180 26.81 -0.39 -14.82
N ALA A 181 26.30 0.29 -15.85
CA ALA A 181 26.25 -0.25 -17.20
C ALA A 181 27.67 -0.67 -17.66
N PRO A 182 27.82 -1.69 -18.53
CA PRO A 182 29.11 -2.10 -19.06
C PRO A 182 29.60 -1.05 -20.06
N ILE A 183 29.95 0.12 -19.56
CA ILE A 183 30.71 1.12 -20.31
C ILE A 183 32.15 0.65 -20.20
N GLN A 184 32.54 -0.20 -21.16
CA GLN A 184 33.93 -0.39 -21.45
C GLN A 184 34.48 0.99 -21.79
N ARG A 185 35.29 1.57 -20.89
CA ARG A 185 36.05 2.78 -21.16
C ARG A 185 37.05 2.45 -22.27
N GLN A 186 36.57 2.54 -23.51
CA GLN A 186 37.45 2.64 -24.66
C GLN A 186 37.88 4.10 -24.72
N GLU A 187 39.19 4.31 -24.66
CA GLU A 187 39.82 5.55 -25.09
C GLU A 187 39.29 5.93 -26.49
N PRO A 188 38.98 7.21 -26.76
CA PRO A 188 38.42 7.62 -28.03
C PRO A 188 39.49 7.47 -29.13
N SER A 189 39.43 6.34 -29.85
CA SER A 189 40.02 6.26 -31.19
C SER A 189 39.07 6.94 -32.17
N ALA A 190 39.59 7.99 -32.82
CA ALA A 190 38.94 8.68 -33.90
C ALA A 190 38.85 7.73 -35.11
N ASP A 191 37.68 7.11 -35.29
CA ASP A 191 37.00 6.96 -36.58
C ASP A 191 35.91 5.90 -36.46
N ARG A 192 34.66 6.33 -36.38
CA ARG A 192 33.55 5.45 -36.77
C ARG A 192 32.45 6.24 -37.46
N GLN A 193 32.42 6.02 -38.78
CA GLN A 193 31.56 6.66 -39.76
C GLN A 193 30.08 6.61 -39.37
N THR A 194 29.46 7.80 -39.38
CA THR A 194 28.03 8.04 -39.27
C THR A 194 27.35 7.79 -40.61
N ARG A 195 26.71 6.62 -40.79
CA ARG A 195 25.75 6.39 -41.89
C ARG A 195 24.92 5.15 -41.55
N SER A 196 23.79 5.29 -40.87
CA SER A 196 22.48 5.13 -41.54
C SER A 196 21.27 5.55 -40.68
N ALA A 197 21.46 6.06 -39.45
CA ALA A 197 20.37 6.31 -38.50
C ALA A 197 19.68 7.69 -38.62
N GLN A 198 20.21 8.61 -39.42
CA GLN A 198 19.68 9.98 -39.54
C GLN A 198 18.45 10.09 -40.47
N THR A 199 18.26 9.16 -41.41
CA THR A 199 17.19 9.26 -42.42
C THR A 199 15.81 8.89 -41.85
N SER A 200 15.72 7.97 -40.88
CA SER A 200 14.42 7.65 -40.24
C SER A 200 14.00 8.69 -39.20
N LYS A 201 14.97 9.39 -38.58
CA LYS A 201 14.72 10.42 -37.58
C LYS A 201 14.14 11.69 -38.19
N SER A 202 14.60 12.09 -39.38
CA SER A 202 13.98 13.21 -40.12
C SER A 202 12.54 12.90 -40.52
N LYS A 203 12.24 11.69 -41.00
CA LYS A 203 10.88 11.28 -41.40
C LYS A 203 9.93 11.18 -40.19
N MET A 204 10.44 10.75 -39.03
CA MET A 204 9.70 10.72 -37.77
C MET A 204 9.64 12.06 -37.04
N LEU A 205 10.27 13.14 -37.50
CA LEU A 205 10.19 14.46 -36.85
C LEU A 205 9.55 15.53 -37.76
N GLY A 206 8.95 15.14 -38.90
CA GLY A 206 8.28 16.07 -39.82
C GLY A 206 7.11 16.86 -39.18
N TYR A 207 6.53 16.37 -38.08
CA TYR A 207 5.53 17.10 -37.30
C TYR A 207 6.10 18.26 -36.48
N LEU A 208 7.42 18.32 -36.25
CA LEU A 208 8.08 19.46 -35.59
C LEU A 208 8.33 20.64 -36.55
N GLU A 209 8.35 20.39 -37.87
CA GLU A 209 8.43 21.46 -38.88
C GLU A 209 7.07 22.10 -39.19
N GLN A 210 5.96 21.50 -38.74
CA GLN A 210 4.63 22.08 -38.90
C GLN A 210 4.47 23.25 -37.93
N LYS A 211 4.50 24.48 -38.45
CA LYS A 211 4.29 25.71 -37.67
C LYS A 211 2.94 25.64 -36.94
N LEU A 212 2.97 25.33 -35.65
CA LEU A 212 1.80 25.33 -34.78
C LEU A 212 1.11 26.71 -34.83
N SER A 213 -0.19 26.73 -35.10
CA SER A 213 -0.99 27.95 -35.27
C SER A 213 -1.11 28.77 -33.98
N PHE A 214 -0.97 28.11 -32.84
CA PHE A 214 -1.06 28.74 -31.52
C PHE A 214 0.32 29.17 -31.02
N ARG A 215 0.54 30.49 -30.99
CA ARG A 215 1.69 31.11 -30.33
C ARG A 215 1.21 31.82 -29.07
N PRO A 216 1.30 31.20 -27.88
CA PRO A 216 0.96 31.90 -26.66
C PRO A 216 1.94 33.06 -26.50
N LYS A 217 1.40 34.28 -26.29
CA LYS A 217 2.21 35.44 -25.89
C LYS A 217 2.67 35.21 -24.46
N THR A 218 3.80 34.53 -24.30
CA THR A 218 4.48 34.45 -23.01
C THR A 218 5.09 35.82 -22.72
N ASN A 219 4.79 36.38 -21.55
CA ASN A 219 5.42 37.63 -21.12
C ASN A 219 6.92 37.38 -20.98
N ALA A 220 7.72 37.89 -21.92
CA ALA A 220 9.16 37.65 -21.98
C ALA A 220 9.93 38.34 -20.85
N ALA A 221 9.35 39.40 -20.28
CA ALA A 221 9.89 40.10 -19.14
C ALA A 221 9.07 39.74 -17.89
N VAL A 222 9.79 39.32 -16.85
CA VAL A 222 9.23 39.08 -15.53
C VAL A 222 8.65 40.42 -15.01
N PRO A 223 7.34 40.49 -14.68
CA PRO A 223 6.77 41.69 -14.11
C PRO A 223 7.46 42.06 -12.78
N ASP A 224 7.62 43.36 -12.54
CA ASP A 224 8.22 43.88 -11.31
C ASP A 224 7.28 43.61 -10.12
N PHE A 225 7.55 42.52 -9.41
CA PHE A 225 6.73 42.03 -8.30
C PHE A 225 6.70 42.99 -7.12
N ASP A 226 7.74 43.80 -6.93
CA ASP A 226 7.80 44.76 -5.82
C ASP A 226 6.82 45.91 -6.06
N LYS A 227 6.77 46.44 -7.29
CA LYS A 227 5.75 47.44 -7.67
C LYS A 227 4.34 46.89 -7.62
N LEU A 228 4.13 45.65 -8.07
CA LEU A 228 2.82 45.00 -7.99
C LEU A 228 2.39 44.77 -6.53
N TYR A 229 3.34 44.42 -5.65
CA TYR A 229 3.08 44.25 -4.23
C TYR A 229 2.75 45.58 -3.55
N GLN A 230 3.47 46.65 -3.88
CA GLN A 230 3.16 48.00 -3.38
C GLN A 230 1.79 48.48 -3.87
N ALA A 231 1.46 48.28 -5.15
CA ALA A 231 0.14 48.61 -5.69
C ALA A 231 -0.98 47.81 -5.02
N PHE A 232 -0.73 46.53 -4.72
CA PHE A 232 -1.67 45.68 -3.99
C PHE A 232 -1.89 46.18 -2.56
N GLN A 233 -0.81 46.54 -1.84
CA GLN A 233 -0.92 47.11 -0.50
C GLN A 233 -1.67 48.45 -0.50
N GLN A 234 -1.39 49.34 -1.45
CA GLN A 234 -2.10 50.61 -1.60
C GLN A 234 -3.60 50.37 -1.87
N LYS A 235 -3.94 49.45 -2.77
CA LYS A 235 -5.33 49.09 -3.05
C LYS A 235 -6.05 48.45 -1.86
N ALA A 236 -5.34 47.68 -1.03
CA ALA A 236 -5.89 47.10 0.19
C ALA A 236 -6.15 48.18 1.27
N MET A 237 -5.30 49.20 1.35
CA MET A 237 -5.51 50.36 2.23
C MET A 237 -6.69 51.21 1.74
N GLU A 238 -6.77 51.52 0.44
CA GLU A 238 -7.92 52.22 -0.13
C GLU A 238 -9.24 51.45 0.04
N ALA A 239 -9.22 50.11 -0.13
CA ALA A 239 -10.40 49.27 0.08
C ALA A 239 -10.84 49.21 1.56
N ARG A 240 -9.94 49.51 2.50
CA ARG A 240 -10.26 49.65 3.92
C ARG A 240 -10.88 51.01 4.23
N GLU A 241 -10.43 52.06 3.56
CA GLU A 241 -10.98 53.42 3.69
C GLU A 241 -12.34 53.58 3.00
N ARG A 242 -12.57 52.88 1.88
CA ARG A 242 -13.85 52.88 1.14
C ARG A 242 -14.92 51.97 1.73
N ARG A 243 -14.69 51.31 2.87
CA ARG A 243 -15.80 50.67 3.59
C ARG A 243 -16.59 51.78 4.23
N ASP A 244 -17.71 52.15 3.61
CA ASP A 244 -18.72 52.98 4.25
C ASP A 244 -19.12 52.31 5.56
N VAL A 245 -18.58 52.83 6.66
CA VAL A 245 -18.95 52.39 8.00
C VAL A 245 -20.45 52.63 8.10
N THR A 246 -21.25 51.59 8.32
CA THR A 246 -22.68 51.73 8.59
C THR A 246 -22.83 52.64 9.81
N GLN A 247 -23.06 53.93 9.59
CA GLN A 247 -23.31 54.86 10.67
C GLN A 247 -24.68 54.53 11.24
N CYS A 248 -24.72 54.06 12.49
CA CYS A 248 -25.96 53.88 13.21
C CYS A 248 -26.63 55.25 13.38
N LYS A 249 -27.67 55.53 12.60
CA LYS A 249 -28.59 56.62 12.91
C LYS A 249 -29.27 56.27 14.24
N PRO A 250 -29.14 57.10 15.29
CA PRO A 250 -29.93 56.88 16.50
C PRO A 250 -31.41 56.98 16.11
N PHE A 251 -32.16 55.90 16.32
CA PHE A 251 -33.61 55.93 16.17
C PHE A 251 -34.21 56.56 17.43
N GLN A 252 -35.17 57.47 17.23
CA GLN A 252 -35.91 58.06 18.33
C GLN A 252 -36.90 57.00 18.86
N LEU A 253 -36.51 56.26 19.90
CA LEU A 253 -37.41 55.33 20.59
C LEU A 253 -38.47 56.16 21.32
N ARG A 254 -39.77 55.93 21.04
CA ARG A 254 -40.90 56.65 21.68
C ARG A 254 -41.13 56.15 23.11
N THR A 255 -40.15 56.34 23.98
CA THR A 255 -40.23 56.00 25.41
C THR A 255 -40.93 57.09 26.23
N SER A 256 -41.21 58.26 25.65
CA SER A 256 -41.93 59.37 26.30
C SER A 256 -43.41 59.09 26.61
N THR A 257 -43.97 57.98 26.09
CA THR A 257 -45.36 57.55 26.37
C THR A 257 -45.49 56.53 27.50
N LEU A 258 -44.37 56.10 28.10
CA LEU A 258 -44.40 55.21 29.26
C LEU A 258 -44.18 56.03 30.53
N GLN A 259 -45.27 56.24 31.28
CA GLN A 259 -45.20 56.88 32.60
C GLN A 259 -44.46 55.95 33.58
N PRO A 260 -43.39 56.42 34.25
CA PRO A 260 -42.77 55.70 35.35
C PRO A 260 -43.73 55.63 36.53
N HIS A 261 -44.03 54.42 37.00
CA HIS A 261 -44.70 54.27 38.30
C HIS A 261 -43.75 54.76 39.39
N HIS A 262 -44.15 55.85 40.06
CA HIS A 262 -43.45 56.47 41.17
C HIS A 262 -43.01 55.46 42.24
N ARG A 263 -41.72 55.52 42.62
CA ARG A 263 -41.30 55.46 44.02
C ARG A 263 -40.19 56.51 44.22
N SER A 264 -40.51 57.51 45.04
CA SER A 264 -39.72 58.71 45.29
C SER A 264 -38.39 58.43 46.01
N PRO A 265 -37.43 59.37 45.91
CA PRO A 265 -36.02 59.15 46.25
C PRO A 265 -35.72 59.53 47.70
N GLU A 266 -34.80 58.80 48.32
CA GLU A 266 -34.08 59.27 49.50
C GLU A 266 -32.60 59.47 49.14
N ASN A 267 -32.09 60.59 49.62
CA ASN A 267 -30.94 61.37 49.20
C ASN A 267 -29.58 60.65 49.04
N THR A 268 -28.85 61.12 48.01
CA THR A 268 -27.45 61.59 48.03
C THR A 268 -26.41 60.76 48.79
N GLN A 269 -25.51 60.10 48.04
CA GLN A 269 -24.08 60.47 48.02
C GLN A 269 -23.33 59.65 46.96
N GLU A 270 -22.60 60.37 46.11
CA GLU A 270 -21.54 59.83 45.26
C GLU A 270 -20.51 59.10 46.15
N SER A 271 -20.30 57.82 45.87
CA SER A 271 -19.04 57.17 46.19
C SER A 271 -18.65 56.28 45.03
N THR A 272 -17.46 56.59 44.53
CA THR A 272 -16.65 55.78 43.65
C THR A 272 -16.48 54.38 44.24
N ASP A 273 -17.09 53.36 43.62
CA ASP A 273 -16.60 52.00 43.77
C ASP A 273 -16.78 51.22 42.46
N LYS A 274 -15.64 50.98 41.82
CA LYS A 274 -15.49 49.99 40.75
C LYS A 274 -15.66 48.62 41.38
N THR A 275 -16.85 48.03 41.25
CA THR A 275 -17.01 46.59 41.46
C THR A 275 -16.84 45.90 40.12
N ASP A 276 -15.68 45.26 39.94
CA ASP A 276 -15.49 44.21 38.94
C ASP A 276 -16.43 43.05 39.27
N LEU A 277 -17.65 43.09 38.73
CA LEU A 277 -18.50 41.90 38.68
C LEU A 277 -17.86 40.92 37.70
N LYS A 278 -16.95 40.10 38.22
CA LYS A 278 -16.49 38.87 37.59
C LYS A 278 -17.73 38.08 37.17
N ARG A 279 -18.01 38.07 35.87
CA ARG A 279 -18.93 37.13 35.23
C ARG A 279 -18.40 35.73 35.53
N SER A 280 -18.95 35.08 36.56
CA SER A 280 -18.67 33.70 36.90
C SER A 280 -19.14 32.82 35.74
N SER A 281 -18.19 32.35 34.94
CA SER A 281 -18.43 31.23 34.02
C SER A 281 -18.45 29.93 34.83
N SER A 282 -19.52 29.71 35.59
CA SER A 282 -19.80 28.42 36.23
C SER A 282 -20.96 27.74 35.51
N PHE A 283 -20.76 27.40 34.23
CA PHE A 283 -21.60 26.39 33.56
C PHE A 283 -21.12 24.98 33.94
N GLY A 284 -21.15 24.70 35.25
CA GLY A 284 -20.79 23.42 35.86
C GLY A 284 -21.54 23.15 37.16
N GLY A 285 -22.54 23.96 37.49
CA GLY A 285 -23.25 23.92 38.77
C GLY A 285 -24.45 22.99 38.85
N LEU A 286 -24.66 22.09 37.88
CA LEU A 286 -25.81 21.16 37.93
C LEU A 286 -25.45 19.74 38.40
N THR A 287 -24.17 19.39 38.53
CA THR A 287 -23.75 18.09 39.07
C THR A 287 -23.47 18.12 40.58
N SER A 288 -23.72 19.25 41.24
CA SER A 288 -23.50 19.46 42.69
C SER A 288 -24.76 19.94 43.41
N LEU A 289 -25.95 19.68 42.85
CA LEU A 289 -27.20 19.88 43.57
C LEU A 289 -27.47 18.63 44.40
N SER A 290 -27.61 18.79 45.72
CA SER A 290 -28.07 17.72 46.59
C SER A 290 -29.44 17.21 46.12
N MET A 291 -29.79 15.98 46.49
CA MET A 291 -31.08 15.36 46.15
C MET A 291 -32.32 16.14 46.66
N ASP A 292 -32.12 17.16 47.51
CA ASP A 292 -33.19 17.99 48.10
C ASP A 292 -33.41 19.34 47.38
N THR A 293 -32.73 19.61 46.26
CA THR A 293 -33.00 20.83 45.48
C THR A 293 -34.16 20.58 44.50
N LEU A 294 -35.30 21.25 44.71
CA LEU A 294 -36.44 21.21 43.80
C LEU A 294 -35.97 21.50 42.35
N PRO A 295 -36.38 20.69 41.35
CA PRO A 295 -35.97 20.91 39.97
C PRO A 295 -36.26 22.35 39.55
N THR A 296 -35.21 23.15 39.32
CA THR A 296 -35.39 24.47 38.71
C THR A 296 -35.96 24.26 37.32
N TYR A 297 -37.26 24.49 37.17
CA TYR A 297 -37.96 24.39 35.89
C TYR A 297 -37.26 25.28 34.87
N ILE A 298 -36.70 24.66 33.83
CA ILE A 298 -36.06 25.39 32.74
C ILE A 298 -37.15 26.21 32.03
N THR A 299 -36.97 27.53 32.01
CA THR A 299 -37.90 28.44 31.31
C THR A 299 -37.96 28.10 29.82
N ASP A 300 -39.13 28.30 29.20
CA ASP A 300 -39.36 27.95 27.80
C ASP A 300 -38.36 28.65 26.84
N ALA A 301 -37.95 29.88 27.17
CA ALA A 301 -36.92 30.60 26.43
C ALA A 301 -35.53 29.92 26.50
N ALA A 302 -35.15 29.33 27.63
CA ALA A 302 -33.91 28.55 27.73
C ALA A 302 -34.02 27.24 26.95
N ARG A 303 -35.18 26.57 26.98
CA ARG A 303 -35.45 25.36 26.19
C ARG A 303 -35.33 25.62 24.68
N LYS A 304 -35.97 26.68 24.19
CA LYS A 304 -35.92 27.09 22.77
C LYS A 304 -34.50 27.43 22.32
N ARG A 305 -33.71 28.12 23.14
CA ARG A 305 -32.28 28.39 22.87
C ARG A 305 -31.47 27.10 22.77
N SER A 306 -31.60 26.20 23.74
CA SER A 306 -30.90 24.91 23.72
C SER A 306 -31.29 24.04 22.51
N MET A 307 -32.57 24.06 22.13
CA MET A 307 -33.05 23.37 20.92
C MET A 307 -32.50 23.98 19.63
N ALA A 308 -32.42 25.31 19.52
CA ALA A 308 -31.85 25.98 18.36
C ALA A 308 -30.35 25.68 18.21
N VAL A 309 -29.60 25.67 19.32
CA VAL A 309 -28.19 25.28 19.33
C VAL A 309 -28.01 23.83 18.89
N ARG A 310 -28.85 22.92 19.42
CA ARG A 310 -28.80 21.50 19.04
C ARG A 310 -29.09 21.31 17.55
N ARG A 311 -30.15 21.91 17.02
CA ARG A 311 -30.48 21.84 15.58
C ARG A 311 -29.38 22.42 14.71
N SER A 312 -28.74 23.51 15.12
CA SER A 312 -27.61 24.08 14.38
C SER A 312 -26.40 23.14 14.36
N LEU A 313 -26.15 22.40 15.43
CA LEU A 313 -25.09 21.39 15.49
C LEU A 313 -25.43 20.20 14.59
N GLU A 314 -26.66 19.67 14.70
CA GLU A 314 -27.14 18.56 13.87
C GLU A 314 -27.03 18.87 12.37
N LEU A 315 -27.39 20.09 11.94
CA LEU A 315 -27.24 20.52 10.54
C LEU A 315 -25.78 20.55 10.09
N LYS A 316 -24.86 21.03 10.94
CA LYS A 316 -23.42 21.03 10.64
C LYS A 316 -22.86 19.62 10.57
N ASP A 317 -23.30 18.73 11.44
CA ASP A 317 -22.87 17.33 11.44
C ASP A 317 -23.35 16.60 10.18
N LEU A 318 -24.58 16.88 9.73
CA LEU A 318 -25.11 16.38 8.47
C LEU A 318 -24.30 16.87 7.27
N GLU A 319 -24.01 18.17 7.18
CA GLU A 319 -23.19 18.75 6.12
C GLU A 319 -21.78 18.16 6.11
N GLN A 320 -21.16 17.99 7.27
CA GLN A 320 -19.87 17.31 7.39
C GLN A 320 -19.94 15.85 6.97
N GLN A 321 -21.04 15.15 7.29
CA GLN A 321 -21.25 13.76 6.88
C GLN A 321 -21.41 13.65 5.36
N GLU A 322 -22.14 14.56 4.73
CA GLU A 322 -22.28 14.64 3.28
C GLU A 322 -20.94 14.95 2.60
N ASN A 323 -20.19 15.91 3.10
CA ASN A 323 -18.84 16.22 2.62
C ASN A 323 -17.90 15.02 2.77
N ALA A 324 -17.97 14.29 3.88
CA ALA A 324 -17.19 13.07 4.09
C ALA A 324 -17.60 11.95 3.12
N LYS A 325 -18.91 11.77 2.86
CA LYS A 325 -19.43 10.83 1.87
C LYS A 325 -18.93 11.20 0.46
N TRP A 326 -19.01 12.48 0.10
CA TRP A 326 -18.51 12.98 -1.18
C TRP A 326 -17.00 12.74 -1.35
N MET A 327 -16.19 13.04 -0.34
CA MET A 327 -14.74 12.79 -0.35
C MET A 327 -14.42 11.30 -0.51
N LYS A 328 -15.17 10.41 0.16
CA LYS A 328 -15.04 8.96 0.00
C LYS A 328 -15.37 8.53 -1.43
N GLN A 329 -16.48 9.00 -1.98
CA GLN A 329 -16.88 8.68 -3.36
C GLN A 329 -15.87 9.21 -4.37
N HIS A 330 -15.39 10.44 -4.22
CA HIS A 330 -14.37 11.02 -5.07
C HIS A 330 -13.07 10.21 -5.02
N ARG A 331 -12.62 9.80 -3.83
CA ARG A 331 -11.44 8.95 -3.65
C ARG A 331 -11.61 7.59 -4.34
N ILE A 332 -12.78 6.94 -4.19
CA ILE A 332 -13.08 5.65 -4.84
C ILE A 332 -13.05 5.81 -6.36
N LYS A 333 -13.72 6.83 -6.91
CA LYS A 333 -13.75 7.12 -8.35
C LYS A 333 -12.35 7.42 -8.91
N SER A 334 -11.57 8.24 -8.22
CA SER A 334 -10.19 8.56 -8.59
C SER A 334 -9.28 7.32 -8.56
N GLN A 335 -9.42 6.47 -7.53
CA GLN A 335 -8.66 5.22 -7.45
C GLN A 335 -9.06 4.24 -8.56
N ALA A 336 -10.34 4.14 -8.89
CA ALA A 336 -10.82 3.29 -9.99
C ALA A 336 -10.24 3.76 -11.34
N MET A 337 -10.27 5.08 -11.59
CA MET A 337 -9.66 5.67 -12.78
C MET A 337 -8.15 5.41 -12.84
N SER A 338 -7.44 5.62 -11.73
CA SER A 338 -5.99 5.35 -11.63
C SER A 338 -5.67 3.87 -11.92
N ARG A 339 -6.46 2.92 -11.40
CA ARG A 339 -6.31 1.50 -11.70
C ARG A 339 -6.55 1.20 -13.18
N ALA A 340 -7.60 1.75 -13.79
CA ALA A 340 -7.89 1.55 -15.21
C ALA A 340 -6.75 2.08 -16.10
N VAL A 341 -6.22 3.27 -15.80
CA VAL A 341 -5.06 3.83 -16.50
C VAL A 341 -3.82 2.94 -16.32
N ALA A 342 -3.56 2.47 -15.10
CA ALA A 342 -2.43 1.58 -14.84
C ALA A 342 -2.54 0.24 -15.60
N MET A 343 -3.74 -0.35 -15.67
CA MET A 343 -3.98 -1.58 -16.43
C MET A 343 -3.75 -1.36 -17.93
N ARG A 344 -4.23 -0.24 -18.49
CA ARG A 344 -4.00 0.11 -19.89
C ARG A 344 -2.53 0.36 -20.17
N ALA A 345 -1.83 1.09 -19.30
CA ALA A 345 -0.40 1.32 -19.43
C ALA A 345 0.39 0.00 -19.42
N LYS A 346 0.07 -0.92 -18.51
CA LYS A 346 0.67 -2.26 -18.48
C LYS A 346 0.40 -3.08 -19.74
N ALA A 347 -0.81 -3.02 -20.28
CA ALA A 347 -1.15 -3.74 -21.51
C ALA A 347 -0.38 -3.21 -22.74
N MET A 348 0.02 -1.93 -22.71
CA MET A 348 0.79 -1.29 -23.77
C MET A 348 2.31 -1.37 -23.54
N ASP A 349 2.75 -1.89 -22.40
CA ASP A 349 4.17 -2.13 -22.11
C ASP A 349 4.61 -3.47 -22.73
N PRO A 350 5.56 -3.47 -23.68
CA PRO A 350 6.11 -4.72 -24.23
C PRO A 350 6.79 -5.58 -23.15
N HIS A 351 7.20 -4.98 -22.03
CA HIS A 351 7.89 -5.65 -20.96
C HIS A 351 6.96 -5.94 -19.78
N LYS A 352 6.88 -7.21 -19.37
CA LYS A 352 6.22 -7.59 -18.11
C LYS A 352 7.08 -7.18 -16.92
N SER A 353 6.46 -6.76 -15.81
CA SER A 353 7.22 -6.45 -14.61
C SER A 353 7.87 -7.71 -14.03
N LEU A 354 9.09 -7.58 -13.50
CA LEU A 354 9.83 -8.70 -12.92
C LEU A 354 9.03 -9.45 -11.82
N LYS A 355 8.21 -8.72 -11.06
CA LYS A 355 7.36 -9.28 -10.01
C LYS A 355 6.28 -10.21 -10.58
N GLU A 356 5.68 -9.86 -11.71
CA GLU A 356 4.66 -10.67 -12.38
C GLU A 356 5.31 -11.91 -13.01
N VAL A 357 6.45 -11.73 -13.67
CA VAL A 357 7.21 -12.84 -14.28
C VAL A 357 7.66 -13.86 -13.23
N TYR A 358 8.16 -13.41 -12.08
CA TYR A 358 8.55 -14.30 -10.98
C TYR A 358 7.38 -15.16 -10.50
N GLN A 359 6.20 -14.55 -10.31
CA GLN A 359 5.01 -15.27 -9.86
C GLN A 359 4.50 -16.26 -10.90
N GLU A 360 4.49 -15.88 -12.19
CA GLU A 360 4.14 -16.79 -13.30
C GLU A 360 5.11 -17.97 -13.37
N LYS A 361 6.42 -17.72 -13.31
CA LYS A 361 7.45 -18.76 -13.34
C LYS A 361 7.35 -19.73 -12.16
N LEU A 362 7.11 -19.21 -10.96
CA LEU A 362 6.93 -20.06 -9.79
C LEU A 362 5.73 -21.02 -9.95
N LYS A 363 4.63 -20.56 -10.56
CA LYS A 363 3.48 -21.41 -10.88
C LYS A 363 3.84 -22.48 -11.93
N GLN A 364 4.57 -22.10 -12.98
CA GLN A 364 5.04 -23.04 -14.00
C GLN A 364 5.92 -24.15 -13.38
N HIS A 365 6.85 -23.79 -12.48
CA HIS A 365 7.69 -24.78 -11.80
C HIS A 365 6.86 -25.74 -10.94
N ARG A 366 5.90 -25.21 -10.16
CA ARG A 366 4.98 -26.06 -9.38
C ARG A 366 4.19 -27.03 -10.25
N GLN A 367 3.70 -26.57 -11.41
CA GLN A 367 2.97 -27.42 -12.36
C GLN A 367 3.88 -28.49 -12.96
N ALA A 368 5.08 -28.13 -13.40
CA ALA A 368 6.06 -29.06 -13.93
C ALA A 368 6.46 -30.13 -12.90
N ASP A 369 6.58 -29.76 -11.62
CA ASP A 369 6.88 -30.72 -10.55
C ASP A 369 5.71 -31.70 -10.31
N LEU A 370 4.47 -31.22 -10.38
CA LEU A 370 3.28 -32.06 -10.28
C LEU A 370 3.18 -33.02 -11.47
N GLU A 371 3.46 -32.57 -12.69
CA GLU A 371 3.49 -33.40 -13.89
C GLU A 371 4.57 -34.48 -13.79
N ARG A 372 5.79 -34.09 -13.42
CA ARG A 372 6.91 -35.02 -13.20
C ARG A 372 6.56 -36.10 -12.18
N MET A 373 5.86 -35.74 -11.10
CA MET A 373 5.43 -36.69 -10.09
C MET A 373 4.37 -37.66 -10.63
N LYS A 374 3.42 -37.20 -11.45
CA LYS A 374 2.42 -38.06 -12.10
C LYS A 374 3.06 -39.05 -13.07
N ASP A 375 4.03 -38.60 -13.85
CA ASP A 375 4.76 -39.46 -14.79
C ASP A 375 5.58 -40.51 -14.04
N TYR A 376 6.28 -40.11 -12.98
CA TYR A 376 6.99 -41.05 -12.10
C TYR A 376 6.05 -42.10 -11.48
N GLN A 377 4.86 -41.70 -11.04
CA GLN A 377 3.86 -42.65 -10.53
C GLN A 377 3.35 -43.61 -11.61
N ARG A 378 3.19 -43.14 -12.86
CA ARG A 378 2.79 -43.99 -13.98
C ARG A 378 3.87 -45.02 -14.29
N GLU A 379 5.13 -44.60 -14.35
CA GLU A 379 6.28 -45.49 -14.53
C GLU A 379 6.36 -46.54 -13.42
N LEU A 380 6.18 -46.14 -12.16
CA LEU A 380 6.15 -47.09 -11.05
C LEU A 380 5.01 -48.10 -11.17
N LYS A 381 3.83 -47.68 -11.63
CA LYS A 381 2.70 -48.59 -11.90
C LYS A 381 3.04 -49.55 -13.03
N GLU A 382 3.62 -49.06 -14.13
CA GLU A 382 4.01 -49.89 -15.27
C GLU A 382 5.11 -50.90 -14.89
N ILE A 383 6.11 -50.48 -14.11
CA ILE A 383 7.14 -51.38 -13.61
C ILE A 383 6.49 -52.48 -12.76
N LYS A 384 5.59 -52.10 -11.85
CA LYS A 384 4.86 -53.08 -11.01
C LYS A 384 4.06 -54.05 -11.87
N THR A 385 3.27 -53.56 -12.83
CA THR A 385 2.47 -54.44 -13.68
C THR A 385 3.34 -55.37 -14.52
N ARG A 386 4.46 -54.90 -15.08
CA ARG A 386 5.40 -55.77 -15.82
C ARG A 386 6.06 -56.82 -14.93
N VAL A 387 6.38 -56.47 -13.69
CA VAL A 387 6.98 -57.41 -12.73
C VAL A 387 5.95 -58.44 -12.26
N THR A 388 4.70 -58.03 -11.99
CA THR A 388 3.65 -58.96 -11.56
C THR A 388 3.13 -59.82 -12.70
N ALA A 389 3.04 -59.30 -13.92
CA ALA A 389 2.57 -60.03 -15.09
C ALA A 389 3.59 -61.06 -15.60
N ARG A 390 4.86 -60.98 -15.18
CA ARG A 390 5.88 -61.96 -15.57
C ARG A 390 5.74 -63.22 -14.70
N PRO A 391 5.21 -64.34 -15.23
CA PRO A 391 5.04 -65.55 -14.44
C PRO A 391 6.40 -66.11 -14.02
N TYR A 392 6.45 -66.71 -12.83
CA TYR A 392 7.66 -67.34 -12.33
C TYR A 392 8.05 -68.55 -13.17
N LEU A 393 9.32 -68.97 -13.13
CA LEU A 393 9.80 -70.07 -13.96
C LEU A 393 9.03 -71.38 -13.71
N PHE A 394 8.71 -71.69 -12.46
CA PHE A 394 7.91 -72.88 -12.12
C PHE A 394 6.46 -72.77 -12.65
N GLU A 395 5.90 -71.57 -12.63
CA GLU A 395 4.57 -71.29 -13.16
C GLU A 395 4.58 -71.41 -14.70
N GLN A 396 5.60 -70.89 -15.37
CA GLN A 396 5.80 -71.05 -16.82
C GLN A 396 5.91 -72.53 -17.21
N VAL A 397 6.67 -73.32 -16.44
CA VAL A 397 6.80 -74.76 -16.69
C VAL A 397 5.46 -75.47 -16.47
N SER A 398 4.72 -75.10 -15.42
CA SER A 398 3.37 -75.64 -15.14
C SER A 398 2.37 -75.28 -16.25
N GLN A 399 2.32 -74.00 -16.67
CA GLN A 399 1.49 -73.51 -17.76
C GLN A 399 1.82 -74.23 -19.08
N LYS A 400 3.10 -74.38 -19.41
CA LYS A 400 3.53 -75.11 -20.62
C LYS A 400 3.16 -76.59 -20.55
N ASN A 401 3.31 -77.23 -19.39
CA ASN A 401 2.92 -78.62 -19.20
C ASN A 401 1.39 -78.79 -19.32
N ALA A 402 0.61 -77.91 -18.68
CA ALA A 402 -0.84 -77.89 -18.78
C ALA A 402 -1.32 -77.66 -20.21
N LYS A 403 -0.72 -76.70 -20.93
CA LYS A 403 -0.98 -76.46 -22.36
C LYS A 403 -0.67 -77.70 -23.19
N ASN A 404 0.49 -78.30 -23.02
CA ASN A 404 0.87 -79.52 -23.75
C ASN A 404 -0.06 -80.69 -23.42
N HIS A 405 -0.51 -80.83 -22.17
CA HIS A 405 -1.47 -81.85 -21.77
C HIS A 405 -2.84 -81.61 -22.40
N ALA A 406 -3.34 -80.38 -22.40
CA ALA A 406 -4.59 -80.00 -23.05
C ALA A 406 -4.51 -80.23 -24.57
N GLU A 407 -3.41 -79.84 -25.22
CA GLU A 407 -3.17 -80.11 -26.62
C GLU A 407 -3.17 -81.62 -26.91
N ARG A 408 -2.45 -82.44 -26.12
CA ARG A 408 -2.45 -83.90 -26.28
C ARG A 408 -3.87 -84.46 -26.19
N ARG A 409 -4.62 -84.08 -25.16
CA ARG A 409 -6.02 -84.48 -25.01
C ARG A 409 -6.85 -84.07 -26.22
N TYR A 410 -6.66 -82.87 -26.74
CA TYR A 410 -7.33 -82.41 -27.96
C TYR A 410 -6.97 -83.29 -29.16
N ARG A 411 -5.69 -83.59 -29.41
CA ARG A 411 -5.26 -84.48 -30.51
C ARG A 411 -5.87 -85.86 -30.35
N ASP A 412 -5.74 -86.47 -29.18
CA ASP A 412 -6.26 -87.79 -28.88
C ASP A 412 -7.78 -87.87 -29.13
N THR A 413 -8.53 -86.83 -28.75
CA THR A 413 -9.97 -86.76 -29.00
C THR A 413 -10.33 -86.60 -30.47
N LEU A 414 -9.54 -85.84 -31.25
CA LEU A 414 -9.74 -85.70 -32.69
C LEU A 414 -9.41 -87.00 -33.43
N GLU A 415 -8.32 -87.66 -33.05
CA GLU A 415 -7.93 -88.97 -33.57
C GLU A 415 -9.00 -90.03 -33.28
N GLN A 416 -9.53 -90.07 -32.04
CA GLN A 416 -10.65 -90.96 -31.67
C GLN A 416 -11.93 -90.69 -32.48
N ALA A 417 -12.17 -89.42 -32.84
CA ALA A 417 -13.30 -89.02 -33.68
C ALA A 417 -13.02 -89.18 -35.20
N GLY A 418 -11.80 -89.55 -35.60
CA GLY A 418 -11.39 -89.70 -37.00
C GLY A 418 -11.31 -88.38 -37.77
N LEU A 419 -11.06 -87.25 -37.09
CA LEU A 419 -11.01 -85.91 -37.68
C LEU A 419 -9.58 -85.33 -37.66
N ASP A 420 -9.19 -84.63 -38.72
CA ASP A 420 -7.88 -83.95 -38.79
C ASP A 420 -7.90 -82.56 -38.14
N GLU A 421 -6.79 -82.17 -37.49
CA GLU A 421 -6.63 -80.86 -36.84
C GLU A 421 -6.82 -79.69 -37.82
N ASN A 422 -6.31 -79.84 -39.06
CA ASN A 422 -6.40 -78.80 -40.08
C ASN A 422 -7.84 -78.62 -40.59
N PHE A 423 -8.64 -79.70 -40.58
CA PHE A 423 -10.06 -79.65 -40.91
C PHE A 423 -10.85 -78.84 -39.88
N VAL A 424 -10.58 -79.05 -38.59
CA VAL A 424 -11.21 -78.26 -37.51
C VAL A 424 -10.78 -76.80 -37.56
N ARG A 425 -9.48 -76.52 -37.81
CA ARG A 425 -8.96 -75.15 -37.92
C ARG A 425 -9.59 -74.40 -39.09
N SER A 426 -9.65 -75.00 -40.28
CA SER A 426 -10.23 -74.38 -41.48
C SER A 426 -11.74 -74.13 -41.37
N LYS A 427 -12.50 -75.06 -40.75
CA LYS A 427 -13.94 -74.86 -40.48
C LYS A 427 -14.20 -73.87 -39.33
N GLY A 428 -13.29 -73.75 -38.38
CA GLY A 428 -13.35 -72.77 -37.30
C GLY A 428 -13.04 -71.34 -37.76
N GLU A 429 -12.11 -71.17 -38.71
CA GLU A 429 -11.76 -69.88 -39.31
C GLU A 429 -12.92 -69.27 -40.11
N THR A 430 -13.73 -70.09 -40.80
CA THR A 430 -14.91 -69.59 -41.53
C THR A 430 -16.01 -69.04 -40.61
N ASN A 431 -16.10 -69.51 -39.35
CA ASN A 431 -17.07 -69.02 -38.37
C ASN A 431 -16.56 -67.81 -37.57
N LYS A 432 -15.23 -67.62 -37.45
CA LYS A 432 -14.63 -66.44 -36.78
C LYS A 432 -14.89 -65.12 -37.53
N ALA A 433 -15.19 -65.17 -38.82
CA ALA A 433 -15.54 -63.99 -39.62
C ALA A 433 -16.98 -63.48 -39.38
N ILE A 434 -17.84 -64.24 -38.68
CA ILE A 434 -19.27 -63.92 -38.52
C ILE A 434 -19.60 -63.42 -37.10
N HIS A 435 -18.73 -63.61 -36.11
CA HIS A 435 -18.94 -63.12 -34.74
C HIS A 435 -17.93 -62.03 -34.37
N VAL A 436 -18.16 -60.83 -34.91
CA VAL A 436 -17.65 -59.56 -34.37
C VAL A 436 -18.84 -58.88 -33.69
N ASP A 437 -18.61 -58.29 -32.51
CA ASP A 437 -19.58 -57.75 -31.56
C ASP A 437 -20.31 -58.75 -30.65
N SER A 438 -19.60 -59.22 -29.62
CA SER A 438 -20.15 -59.21 -28.25
C SER A 438 -19.01 -59.09 -27.26
N GLU A 439 -19.06 -58.00 -26.51
CA GLU A 439 -18.51 -57.72 -25.18
C GLU A 439 -17.57 -58.78 -24.55
N SER A 440 -16.34 -58.37 -24.23
CA SER A 440 -15.62 -58.90 -23.06
C SER A 440 -15.08 -57.72 -22.25
N THR A 441 -15.94 -57.09 -21.47
CA THR A 441 -15.54 -56.31 -20.30
C THR A 441 -14.93 -57.26 -19.29
N ASP A 442 -13.60 -57.24 -19.17
CA ASP A 442 -12.91 -57.84 -18.04
C ASP A 442 -13.17 -56.99 -16.79
N GLU A 443 -13.90 -57.59 -15.85
CA GLU A 443 -14.19 -57.09 -14.51
C GLU A 443 -12.93 -57.20 -13.63
N ASP A 444 -12.19 -56.09 -13.49
CA ASP A 444 -11.15 -55.95 -12.48
C ASP A 444 -11.76 -55.61 -11.11
N HIS A 445 -11.89 -56.63 -10.28
CA HIS A 445 -12.38 -56.58 -8.92
C HIS A 445 -11.36 -55.85 -8.00
N TYR A 446 -11.47 -54.53 -7.85
CA TYR A 446 -10.86 -53.79 -6.73
C TYR A 446 -11.76 -52.64 -6.23
N SER A 447 -12.07 -52.70 -4.92
CA SER A 447 -12.63 -51.62 -4.09
C SER A 447 -14.14 -51.36 -4.17
N THR A 448 -14.90 -52.31 -3.61
CA THR A 448 -16.34 -52.27 -3.33
C THR A 448 -16.81 -51.06 -2.48
N GLU A 449 -15.91 -50.29 -1.88
CA GLU A 449 -16.26 -49.10 -1.08
C GLU A 449 -16.34 -47.79 -1.89
N SER A 450 -15.66 -47.67 -3.04
CA SER A 450 -15.72 -46.44 -3.86
C SER A 450 -16.85 -46.46 -4.88
N GLU A 451 -17.25 -47.65 -5.31
CA GLU A 451 -18.23 -47.86 -6.38
C GLU A 451 -19.67 -47.75 -5.87
N THR A 452 -19.90 -48.11 -4.60
CA THR A 452 -21.18 -47.86 -3.91
C THR A 452 -21.44 -46.37 -3.71
N GLN A 453 -20.40 -45.57 -3.44
CA GLN A 453 -20.51 -44.11 -3.37
C GLN A 453 -20.78 -43.49 -4.74
N LYS A 454 -20.09 -43.94 -5.80
CA LYS A 454 -20.30 -43.44 -7.17
C LYS A 454 -21.69 -43.79 -7.70
N ARG A 455 -22.15 -45.03 -7.50
CA ARG A 455 -23.51 -45.45 -7.87
C ARG A 455 -24.59 -44.66 -7.14
N LEU A 456 -24.37 -44.25 -5.89
CA LEU A 456 -25.34 -43.43 -5.13
C LEU A 456 -25.56 -42.04 -5.76
N PHE A 457 -24.49 -41.40 -6.27
CA PHE A 457 -24.57 -40.10 -6.94
C PHE A 457 -24.96 -40.17 -8.42
N GLU A 458 -24.80 -41.34 -9.06
CA GLU A 458 -25.28 -41.61 -10.43
C GLU A 458 -26.78 -41.88 -10.49
N LEU A 459 -27.36 -42.49 -9.44
CA LEU A 459 -28.79 -42.79 -9.35
C LEU A 459 -29.64 -41.54 -9.06
N ASP A 460 -29.08 -40.53 -8.38
CA ASP A 460 -29.76 -39.26 -8.12
C ASP A 460 -28.80 -38.06 -8.11
N PRO A 461 -28.70 -37.32 -9.23
CA PRO A 461 -27.80 -36.17 -9.35
C PRO A 461 -28.20 -34.99 -8.45
N ALA A 462 -29.41 -34.99 -7.85
CA ALA A 462 -29.78 -33.98 -6.86
C ALA A 462 -28.97 -34.14 -5.54
N LEU A 463 -28.37 -35.30 -5.31
CA LEU A 463 -27.44 -35.49 -4.19
C LEU A 463 -26.14 -34.71 -4.41
N LEU A 464 -25.70 -34.47 -5.65
CA LEU A 464 -24.49 -33.65 -5.92
C LEU A 464 -24.66 -32.20 -5.42
N THR A 465 -25.88 -31.67 -5.51
CA THR A 465 -26.18 -30.32 -5.01
C THR A 465 -26.08 -30.22 -3.49
N LEU A 466 -26.32 -31.31 -2.75
CA LEU A 466 -26.14 -31.35 -1.30
C LEU A 466 -24.67 -31.27 -0.91
N PHE A 467 -23.77 -31.89 -1.66
CA PHE A 467 -22.33 -31.90 -1.37
C PHE A 467 -21.55 -30.70 -1.94
N SER A 468 -22.23 -29.76 -2.61
CA SER A 468 -21.60 -28.57 -3.17
C SER A 468 -21.34 -27.50 -2.10
N TYR A 469 -20.15 -27.53 -1.49
CA TYR A 469 -19.69 -26.47 -0.59
C TYR A 469 -18.71 -25.54 -1.33
N SER A 470 -19.10 -24.29 -1.54
CA SER A 470 -18.19 -23.25 -2.06
C SER A 470 -17.39 -22.65 -0.89
N THR A 471 -16.12 -23.02 -0.76
CA THR A 471 -15.20 -22.37 0.17
C THR A 471 -14.26 -21.41 -0.54
N ASN A 472 -14.24 -20.18 -0.05
CA ASN A 472 -13.08 -19.31 -0.18
C ASN A 472 -12.16 -19.52 1.04
N CYS A 473 -11.76 -20.75 1.34
CA CYS A 473 -10.86 -21.02 2.48
C CYS A 473 -9.47 -21.44 2.00
N GLY A 474 -8.46 -20.68 2.45
CA GLY A 474 -7.09 -20.75 1.95
C GLY A 474 -6.18 -21.79 2.60
N VAL A 475 -6.57 -22.48 3.67
CA VAL A 475 -5.74 -23.52 4.32
C VAL A 475 -6.59 -24.55 5.07
N ALA A 476 -6.24 -25.83 4.97
CA ALA A 476 -7.01 -26.99 5.49
C ALA A 476 -7.39 -27.00 7.00
N PRO A 477 -6.60 -26.46 7.95
CA PRO A 477 -6.96 -26.57 9.37
C PRO A 477 -7.92 -25.46 9.85
N GLU A 478 -8.11 -24.37 9.09
CA GLU A 478 -9.07 -23.30 9.44
C GLU A 478 -10.50 -23.66 9.00
N CYS A 479 -10.66 -24.47 7.94
CA CYS A 479 -11.96 -24.93 7.45
C CYS A 479 -12.73 -25.74 8.50
N LEU A 480 -12.03 -26.64 9.21
CA LEU A 480 -12.62 -27.55 10.20
C LEU A 480 -13.08 -26.84 11.48
N SER A 481 -12.74 -25.57 11.64
CA SER A 481 -13.12 -24.74 12.79
C SER A 481 -14.20 -23.71 12.45
N SER A 482 -14.61 -23.61 11.18
CA SER A 482 -15.66 -22.68 10.76
C SER A 482 -17.04 -23.20 11.18
N PRO A 483 -17.83 -22.43 11.95
CA PRO A 483 -19.16 -22.85 12.37
C PRO A 483 -20.10 -23.08 11.17
N GLU A 484 -19.95 -22.29 10.10
CA GLU A 484 -20.73 -22.45 8.86
C GLU A 484 -20.39 -23.76 8.12
N PHE A 485 -19.14 -24.21 8.19
CA PHE A 485 -18.71 -25.48 7.60
C PHE A 485 -19.24 -26.67 8.38
N LEU A 486 -19.19 -26.62 9.71
CA LEU A 486 -19.77 -27.67 10.57
C LEU A 486 -21.26 -27.82 10.35
N GLU A 487 -21.98 -26.70 10.28
CA GLU A 487 -23.42 -26.71 10.04
C GLU A 487 -23.75 -27.31 8.66
N HIS A 488 -22.98 -26.95 7.63
CA HIS A 488 -23.13 -27.52 6.31
C HIS A 488 -22.83 -29.03 6.30
N VAL A 489 -21.70 -29.47 6.85
CA VAL A 489 -21.31 -30.90 6.86
C VAL A 489 -22.31 -31.73 7.66
N THR A 490 -22.73 -31.26 8.84
CA THR A 490 -23.74 -31.97 9.64
C THR A 490 -25.09 -32.00 8.93
N LYS A 491 -25.49 -30.96 8.21
CA LYS A 491 -26.71 -31.01 7.41
C LYS A 491 -26.61 -32.01 6.26
N VAL A 492 -25.51 -32.00 5.52
CA VAL A 492 -25.30 -32.87 4.35
C VAL A 492 -25.19 -34.33 4.73
N VAL A 493 -24.41 -34.66 5.77
CA VAL A 493 -24.34 -36.01 6.33
C VAL A 493 -25.73 -36.44 6.82
N GLY A 494 -26.47 -35.51 7.41
CA GLY A 494 -27.82 -35.75 7.90
C GLY A 494 -28.78 -36.17 6.78
N GLU A 495 -28.86 -35.34 5.73
CA GLU A 495 -29.74 -35.57 4.58
C GLU A 495 -29.32 -36.80 3.77
N SER A 496 -28.01 -37.09 3.68
CA SER A 496 -27.49 -38.27 2.98
C SER A 496 -27.83 -39.58 3.70
N LEU A 497 -27.74 -39.62 5.03
CA LEU A 497 -28.11 -40.80 5.82
C LEU A 497 -29.62 -41.04 5.80
N LEU A 498 -30.41 -39.96 5.81
CA LEU A 498 -31.87 -40.03 5.68
C LEU A 498 -32.26 -40.57 4.30
N TYR A 499 -31.59 -40.12 3.24
CA TYR A 499 -31.75 -40.65 1.88
C TYR A 499 -31.36 -42.13 1.80
N MET A 500 -30.23 -42.54 2.37
CA MET A 500 -29.81 -43.95 2.40
C MET A 500 -30.81 -44.84 3.15
N LEU A 501 -31.39 -44.37 4.25
CA LEU A 501 -32.45 -45.08 4.96
C LEU A 501 -33.73 -45.20 4.12
N GLN A 502 -34.09 -44.14 3.39
CA GLN A 502 -35.23 -44.17 2.47
C GLN A 502 -35.00 -45.15 1.30
N SER A 503 -33.80 -45.18 0.72
CA SER A 503 -33.45 -46.08 -0.39
C SER A 503 -33.33 -47.55 0.04
N SER A 504 -32.85 -47.82 1.26
CA SER A 504 -32.67 -49.18 1.78
C SER A 504 -33.95 -49.81 2.31
N LEU A 505 -34.86 -49.02 2.90
CA LEU A 505 -36.12 -49.52 3.49
C LEU A 505 -37.31 -49.41 2.55
N GLY A 506 -37.22 -48.60 1.48
CA GLY A 506 -38.26 -48.47 0.45
C GLY A 506 -39.66 -48.26 1.04
N PRO A 507 -40.65 -49.15 0.79
CA PRO A 507 -42.02 -49.00 1.30
C PRO A 507 -42.15 -49.18 2.83
N ALA A 508 -41.14 -49.75 3.50
CA ALA A 508 -41.11 -49.87 4.96
C ALA A 508 -40.64 -48.57 5.66
N TYR A 509 -40.22 -47.56 4.90
CA TYR A 509 -39.83 -46.26 5.41
C TYR A 509 -41.06 -45.43 5.81
N THR A 510 -41.43 -45.48 7.09
CA THR A 510 -42.57 -44.72 7.62
C THR A 510 -42.18 -43.30 8.03
N THR A 511 -43.15 -42.38 8.01
CA THR A 511 -42.96 -40.99 8.48
C THR A 511 -42.55 -40.93 9.96
N ALA A 512 -42.99 -41.90 10.77
CA ALA A 512 -42.57 -42.06 12.16
C ALA A 512 -41.07 -42.38 12.30
N LEU A 513 -40.54 -43.26 11.44
CA LEU A 513 -39.12 -43.60 11.41
C LEU A 513 -38.26 -42.40 10.99
N ARG A 514 -38.72 -41.62 10.01
CA ARG A 514 -38.08 -40.36 9.61
C ARG A 514 -37.97 -39.37 10.77
N GLN A 515 -39.06 -39.16 11.51
CA GLN A 515 -39.09 -38.24 12.65
C GLN A 515 -38.22 -38.74 13.81
N ALA A 516 -38.24 -40.04 14.11
CA ALA A 516 -37.37 -40.64 15.11
C ALA A 516 -35.89 -40.45 14.78
N TRP A 517 -35.53 -40.63 13.50
CA TRP A 517 -34.17 -40.44 13.02
C TRP A 517 -33.72 -38.96 13.09
N LEU A 518 -34.58 -38.02 12.68
CA LEU A 518 -34.29 -36.58 12.80
C LEU A 518 -34.07 -36.16 14.26
N ASN A 519 -34.86 -36.69 15.19
CA ASN A 519 -34.69 -36.43 16.62
C ASN A 519 -33.37 -36.98 17.15
N MET A 520 -33.03 -38.23 16.81
CA MET A 520 -31.74 -38.84 17.18
C MET A 520 -30.56 -38.07 16.60
N TYR A 521 -30.62 -37.72 15.32
CA TYR A 521 -29.56 -36.98 14.64
C TYR A 521 -29.37 -35.58 15.24
N SER A 522 -30.45 -34.87 15.56
CA SER A 522 -30.41 -33.58 16.26
C SER A 522 -29.71 -33.67 17.63
N ILE A 523 -29.94 -34.75 18.39
CA ILE A 523 -29.25 -35.00 19.67
C ILE A 523 -27.75 -35.21 19.46
N VAL A 524 -27.36 -36.00 18.45
CA VAL A 524 -25.95 -36.27 18.13
C VAL A 524 -25.24 -35.00 17.66
N VAL A 525 -25.85 -34.21 16.76
CA VAL A 525 -25.32 -32.90 16.33
C VAL A 525 -25.16 -31.96 17.53
N SER A 526 -26.18 -31.86 18.38
CA SER A 526 -26.10 -31.04 19.60
C SER A 526 -24.99 -31.48 20.55
N ALA A 527 -24.71 -32.79 20.66
CA ALA A 527 -23.62 -33.32 21.46
C ALA A 527 -22.25 -33.02 20.83
N MET A 528 -22.10 -33.18 19.51
CA MET A 528 -20.86 -32.88 18.77
C MET A 528 -20.53 -31.39 18.84
N THR A 529 -21.50 -30.50 18.59
CA THR A 529 -21.30 -29.05 18.66
C THR A 529 -20.88 -28.59 20.05
N ARG A 530 -21.43 -29.17 21.12
CA ARG A 530 -21.01 -28.90 22.51
C ARG A 530 -19.59 -29.39 22.81
N GLY A 531 -19.20 -30.55 22.27
CA GLY A 531 -17.85 -31.10 22.42
C GLY A 531 -16.78 -30.27 21.71
N TRP A 532 -17.11 -29.71 20.55
CA TRP A 532 -16.16 -28.95 19.73
C TRP A 532 -15.96 -27.52 20.27
N ALA A 533 -17.00 -26.90 20.82
CA ALA A 533 -16.89 -25.60 21.51
C ALA A 533 -15.95 -25.65 22.74
N LYS A 534 -15.99 -26.72 23.53
CA LYS A 534 -15.13 -26.91 24.71
C LYS A 534 -13.64 -27.07 24.38
N ASN A 535 -13.31 -27.60 23.19
CA ASN A 535 -11.92 -27.81 22.78
C ASN A 535 -11.26 -26.54 22.21
N GLY A 536 -12.05 -25.49 21.90
CA GLY A 536 -11.55 -24.20 21.42
C GLY A 536 -10.98 -23.30 22.52
N GLU A 537 -11.50 -23.38 23.75
CA GLU A 537 -11.05 -22.53 24.88
C GLU A 537 -9.70 -22.98 25.49
N HIS A 538 -9.34 -24.25 25.33
CA HIS A 538 -8.08 -24.79 25.90
C HIS A 538 -6.81 -24.41 25.13
N LYS A 539 -6.91 -23.69 24.01
CA LYS A 539 -5.77 -23.24 23.19
C LYS A 539 -5.43 -21.75 23.31
N SER A 540 -6.12 -21.01 24.17
CA SER A 540 -5.79 -19.63 24.51
C SER A 540 -5.40 -19.52 25.98
N ASN A 541 -4.20 -19.99 26.33
CA ASN A 541 -3.44 -19.57 27.51
C ASN A 541 -1.94 -19.67 27.21
#